data_AF-A0ABD2JPP6-F1
#
_entry.id   AF-A0ABD2JPP6-F1
#
_cell.length_a   1.000
_cell.length_b   1.000
_cell.length_c   1.000
_cell.angle_alpha   90.00
_cell.angle_beta   90.00
_cell.angle_gamma   90.00
#
_symmetry.space_group_name_H-M   'P 1'
#
loop_
_entity.id
_entity.type
_entity.pdbx_description
1 polymer ?
#
loop_
_entity_poly.entity_id
_entity_poly.type
_entity_poly.pdbx_seq_one_letter_code
_entity_poly.pdbx_strand_id
1 'polypeptide(L)'
;MTLVCRNSLINVLQMRFTSPLFAPEVHPSAGDLIFFFREKNGDRKTNAGKNENTQERDAICAVSSNSFADAFHVGIIVERRTQNQWAEKDKTERIVHAARDEVRVDPLGAVVAELRPTRVELCRMALDDPWWGRRAAKWAEDQCGAAYNDIYSEKCVNSRGQRAFYCCQLAVEAFKATNPTEKDVSPFLPHALNFAGNDGQILPFWMEHYKKLCPHNPMPPQGRPGSHPSKLRASPCVLVIGSRKIEKKEEKKRILL
;
A
#
# COMPACT_ATOMS: atom_id res chain seq x y z
N MET A 1 4.78 -25.97 25.91
CA MET A 1 5.50 -26.42 24.69
C MET A 1 6.21 -25.22 24.11
N THR A 2 7.52 -25.15 24.30
CA THR A 2 8.35 -23.98 24.00
C THR A 2 8.83 -24.10 22.55
N LEU A 3 8.40 -23.18 21.67
CA LEU A 3 8.86 -23.15 20.27
C LEU A 3 10.30 -22.64 20.22
N VAL A 4 11.22 -23.50 19.80
CA VAL A 4 12.61 -23.16 19.51
C VAL A 4 12.68 -22.69 18.06
N CYS A 5 12.87 -21.39 17.85
CA CYS A 5 13.22 -20.84 16.53
C CYS A 5 14.64 -21.32 16.16
N ARG A 6 14.75 -22.18 15.14
CA ARG A 6 16.03 -22.53 14.51
C ARG A 6 16.23 -21.66 13.26
N ASN A 7 17.25 -20.80 13.34
CA ASN A 7 17.83 -20.11 12.19
C ASN A 7 18.32 -21.14 11.16
N SER A 8 17.67 -21.20 9.99
CA SER A 8 18.21 -21.88 8.82
C SER A 8 18.50 -20.82 7.74
N LEU A 9 19.77 -20.46 7.63
CA LEU A 9 20.30 -19.61 6.57
C LEU A 9 20.41 -20.43 5.28
N ILE A 10 19.36 -20.40 4.46
CA ILE A 10 19.43 -20.84 3.06
C ILE A 10 19.83 -19.62 2.22
N ASN A 11 21.04 -19.62 1.69
CA ASN A 11 21.51 -18.67 0.67
C ASN A 11 20.79 -18.95 -0.65
N VAL A 12 19.59 -18.41 -0.82
CA VAL A 12 18.95 -18.28 -2.13
C VAL A 12 19.61 -17.09 -2.82
N LEU A 13 20.19 -17.31 -4.01
CA LEU A 13 20.70 -16.27 -4.91
C LEU A 13 19.54 -15.36 -5.34
N GLN A 14 19.19 -14.39 -4.51
CA GLN A 14 18.33 -13.28 -4.89
C GLN A 14 19.17 -12.31 -5.72
N MET A 15 18.73 -11.99 -6.93
CA MET A 15 19.32 -10.92 -7.73
C MET A 15 19.16 -9.60 -6.97
N ARG A 16 20.28 -9.05 -6.48
CA ARG A 16 20.33 -7.79 -5.70
C ARG A 16 20.54 -6.62 -6.65
N PHE A 17 19.77 -5.55 -6.47
CA PHE A 17 19.85 -4.36 -7.30
C PHE A 17 19.87 -3.08 -6.46
N THR A 18 20.61 -2.07 -6.90
CA THR A 18 20.62 -0.74 -6.28
C THR A 18 19.39 0.04 -6.70
N SER A 19 18.57 0.48 -5.74
CA SER A 19 17.45 1.41 -6.01
C SER A 19 17.93 2.85 -5.92
N PRO A 20 17.62 3.74 -6.89
CA PRO A 20 17.87 5.18 -6.74
C PRO A 20 17.00 5.82 -5.65
N LEU A 21 15.96 5.10 -5.18
CA LEU A 21 15.10 5.57 -4.10
C LEU A 21 15.68 5.27 -2.72
N PHE A 22 16.47 4.21 -2.54
CA PHE A 22 17.01 3.84 -1.24
C PHE A 22 18.53 3.88 -1.21
N ALA A 23 19.13 3.69 -0.04
CA ALA A 23 20.58 3.60 0.07
C ALA A 23 21.09 2.39 -0.74
N PRO A 24 22.34 2.41 -1.25
CA PRO A 24 22.87 1.38 -2.16
C PRO A 24 22.79 -0.07 -1.63
N GLU A 25 22.82 -0.25 -0.32
CA GLU A 25 22.71 -1.52 0.41
C GLU A 25 21.29 -2.07 0.49
N VAL A 26 20.28 -1.23 0.21
CA VAL A 26 18.88 -1.65 0.20
C VAL A 26 18.54 -2.20 -1.17
N HIS A 27 18.24 -3.49 -1.20
CA HIS A 27 17.90 -4.23 -2.41
C HIS A 27 16.44 -4.68 -2.38
N PRO A 28 15.53 -3.96 -3.08
CA PRO A 28 14.16 -4.40 -3.25
C PRO A 28 14.08 -5.74 -3.97
N SER A 29 13.22 -6.62 -3.47
CA SER A 29 12.93 -7.93 -4.03
C SER A 29 11.43 -8.07 -4.28
N ALA A 30 11.05 -8.87 -5.27
CA ALA A 30 9.65 -9.17 -5.52
C ALA A 30 8.95 -9.71 -4.25
N GLY A 31 7.82 -9.11 -3.90
CA GLY A 31 7.08 -9.41 -2.68
C GLY A 31 7.39 -8.49 -1.50
N ASP A 32 8.44 -7.66 -1.56
CA ASP A 32 8.62 -6.59 -0.59
C ASP A 32 7.43 -5.61 -0.70
N LEU A 33 7.00 -5.06 0.44
CA LEU A 33 5.96 -4.05 0.50
C LEU A 33 6.58 -2.66 0.51
N ILE A 34 5.97 -1.70 -0.18
CA ILE A 34 6.33 -0.30 -0.07
C ILE A 34 5.16 0.51 0.47
N PHE A 35 5.39 1.18 1.60
CA PHE A 35 4.40 2.01 2.27
C PHE A 35 4.67 3.48 2.00
N PHE A 36 3.61 4.23 1.75
CA PHE A 36 3.66 5.67 1.47
C PHE A 36 3.00 6.44 2.61
N PHE A 37 3.73 7.42 3.12
CA PHE A 37 3.37 8.18 4.30
C PHE A 37 3.23 9.66 4.00
N ARG A 38 2.39 10.32 4.78
CA ARG A 38 2.18 11.76 4.74
C ARG A 38 2.26 12.36 6.12
N GLU A 39 3.19 13.28 6.33
CA GLU A 39 3.32 13.99 7.60
C GLU A 39 1.98 14.64 7.98
N LYS A 40 1.60 14.48 9.24
CA LYS A 40 0.49 15.23 9.83
C LYS A 40 0.86 16.70 9.78
N ASN A 41 0.31 17.45 8.84
CA ASN A 41 0.46 18.90 8.84
C ASN A 41 -0.13 19.41 10.18
N GLY A 42 0.71 20.02 11.01
CA GLY A 42 0.31 20.61 12.30
C GLY A 42 -0.74 21.71 12.16
N ASP A 43 -0.95 22.23 10.95
CA ASP A 43 -1.93 23.27 10.68
C ASP A 43 -3.24 22.70 10.14
N ARG A 44 -4.25 22.72 11.02
CA ARG A 44 -5.68 22.60 10.71
C ARG A 44 -6.18 23.82 9.91
N LYS A 45 -5.56 24.18 8.78
CA LYS A 45 -6.18 25.12 7.85
C LYS A 45 -7.29 24.38 7.09
N THR A 46 -8.44 25.04 7.04
CA THR A 46 -9.72 24.56 6.54
C THR A 46 -9.60 23.85 5.19
N ASN A 47 -10.42 22.81 4.98
CA ASN A 47 -10.47 21.99 3.76
C ASN A 47 -10.84 22.73 2.47
N ALA A 48 -10.93 24.07 2.49
CA ALA A 48 -11.28 24.90 1.36
C ALA A 48 -10.16 24.85 0.30
N GLY A 49 -10.42 24.20 -0.84
CA GLY A 49 -9.53 24.18 -2.01
C GLY A 49 -8.63 22.95 -2.18
N LYS A 50 -8.71 21.94 -1.30
CA LYS A 50 -8.02 20.66 -1.54
C LYS A 50 -8.78 19.84 -2.59
N ASN A 51 -8.06 19.20 -3.52
CA ASN A 51 -8.68 18.23 -4.42
C ASN A 51 -9.13 16.97 -3.66
N GLU A 52 -10.09 16.24 -4.21
CA GLU A 52 -10.71 15.06 -3.58
C GLU A 52 -9.68 13.99 -3.20
N ASN A 53 -8.62 13.81 -4.00
CA ASN A 53 -7.51 12.89 -3.72
C ASN A 53 -6.81 13.23 -2.40
N THR A 54 -6.60 14.52 -2.14
CA THR A 54 -5.95 14.99 -0.93
C THR A 54 -6.86 14.79 0.28
N GLN A 55 -8.16 15.05 0.12
CA GLN A 55 -9.16 14.88 1.17
C GLN A 55 -9.34 13.40 1.56
N GLU A 56 -9.38 12.48 0.59
CA GLU A 56 -9.46 11.04 0.85
C GLU A 56 -8.23 10.57 1.65
N ARG A 57 -7.03 10.94 1.21
CA ARG A 57 -5.78 10.59 1.92
C ARG A 57 -5.77 11.15 3.35
N ASP A 58 -6.24 12.38 3.54
CA ASP A 58 -6.37 12.99 4.87
C ASP A 58 -7.37 12.21 5.73
N ALA A 59 -8.50 11.78 5.16
CA ALA A 59 -9.51 10.98 5.85
C ALA A 59 -9.01 9.58 6.22
N ILE A 60 -8.22 8.93 5.35
CA ILE A 60 -7.55 7.65 5.63
C ILE A 60 -6.57 7.80 6.80
N CYS A 61 -5.74 8.85 6.81
CA CYS A 61 -4.80 9.05 7.92
C CYS A 61 -5.51 9.42 9.25
N ALA A 62 -6.66 10.11 9.18
CA ALA A 62 -7.38 10.58 10.35
C ALA A 62 -8.04 9.47 11.18
N VAL A 63 -8.35 8.32 10.57
CA VAL A 63 -9.04 7.20 11.23
C VAL A 63 -8.09 6.24 11.96
N SER A 64 -6.78 6.52 11.94
CA SER A 64 -5.77 5.68 12.58
C SER A 64 -5.04 6.41 13.70
N SER A 65 -4.82 5.72 14.82
CA SER A 65 -4.16 6.25 16.02
C SER A 65 -2.82 5.57 16.35
N ASN A 66 -2.36 4.62 15.52
CA ASN A 66 -1.09 3.93 15.77
C ASN A 66 0.14 4.74 15.30
N SER A 67 1.34 4.25 15.58
CA SER A 67 2.61 4.88 15.19
C SER A 67 2.84 4.99 13.68
N PHE A 68 1.96 4.40 12.87
CA PHE A 68 1.99 4.42 11.40
C PHE A 68 0.73 5.08 10.83
N ALA A 69 0.02 5.88 11.63
CA ALA A 69 -1.26 6.50 11.25
C ALA A 69 -1.18 7.38 10.00
N ASP A 70 0.03 7.83 9.65
CA ASP A 70 0.34 8.59 8.45
C ASP A 70 0.49 7.75 7.17
N ALA A 71 0.44 6.41 7.26
CA ALA A 71 0.44 5.54 6.10
C ALA A 71 -0.92 5.60 5.37
N PHE A 72 -0.91 6.01 4.10
CA PHE A 72 -2.13 6.18 3.30
C PHE A 72 -2.18 5.28 2.06
N HIS A 73 -1.07 4.67 1.67
CA HIS A 73 -1.01 3.79 0.51
C HIS A 73 0.05 2.70 0.68
N VAL A 74 -0.14 1.58 -0.01
CA VAL A 74 0.82 0.47 -0.07
C VAL A 74 0.84 -0.14 -1.47
N GLY A 75 2.01 -0.57 -1.90
CA GLY A 75 2.20 -1.40 -3.11
C GLY A 75 3.12 -2.58 -2.82
N ILE A 76 3.18 -3.53 -3.75
CA ILE A 76 4.06 -4.70 -3.69
C ILE A 76 5.13 -4.54 -4.79
N ILE A 77 6.40 -4.67 -4.43
CA ILE A 77 7.50 -4.73 -5.40
C ILE A 77 7.29 -5.97 -6.29
N VAL A 78 7.38 -5.81 -7.60
CA VAL A 78 7.29 -6.90 -8.57
C VAL A 78 8.64 -7.16 -9.23
N GLU A 79 8.75 -8.32 -9.91
CA GLU A 79 9.95 -8.62 -10.67
C GLU A 79 10.14 -7.63 -11.82
N ARG A 80 11.40 -7.27 -12.07
CA ARG A 80 11.75 -6.56 -13.29
C ARG A 80 11.55 -7.51 -14.47
N ARG A 81 10.68 -7.16 -15.40
CA ARG A 81 10.63 -7.87 -16.69
C ARG A 81 11.88 -7.50 -17.49
N THR A 82 12.79 -8.44 -17.63
CA THR A 82 13.90 -8.36 -18.59
C THR A 82 13.36 -8.66 -19.99
N GLN A 83 12.53 -7.77 -20.53
CA GLN A 83 11.83 -8.08 -21.78
C GLN A 83 12.76 -8.10 -23.01
N ASN A 84 14.03 -7.69 -22.88
CA ASN A 84 15.09 -7.96 -23.85
C ASN A 84 16.46 -7.86 -23.15
N GLN A 85 17.35 -8.84 -23.35
CA GLN A 85 18.75 -8.81 -22.85
C GLN A 85 19.55 -7.57 -23.33
N TRP A 86 19.01 -6.82 -24.30
CA TRP A 86 19.62 -5.64 -24.91
C TRP A 86 19.05 -4.31 -24.38
N ALA A 87 18.02 -4.34 -23.53
CA ALA A 87 17.43 -3.17 -22.90
C ALA A 87 17.96 -2.97 -21.47
N GLU A 88 19.28 -2.84 -21.32
CA GLU A 88 19.94 -2.54 -20.04
C GLU A 88 19.53 -1.19 -19.40
N LYS A 89 18.74 -0.38 -20.12
CA LYS A 89 18.47 1.01 -19.73
C LYS A 89 17.31 1.22 -18.77
N ASP A 90 16.35 0.28 -18.67
CA ASP A 90 15.21 0.47 -17.77
C ASP A 90 15.35 -0.36 -16.49
N LYS A 91 16.25 0.11 -15.62
CA LYS A 91 16.51 -0.47 -14.28
C LYS A 91 15.53 0.05 -13.22
N THR A 92 14.35 0.53 -13.62
CA THR A 92 13.43 1.14 -12.67
C THR A 92 12.75 0.07 -11.80
N GLU A 93 12.69 0.30 -10.49
CA GLU A 93 11.83 -0.54 -9.64
C GLU A 93 10.39 -0.37 -10.08
N ARG A 94 9.63 -1.47 -10.08
CA ARG A 94 8.22 -1.49 -10.42
C ARG A 94 7.42 -2.02 -9.25
N ILE A 95 6.22 -1.50 -9.09
CA ILE A 95 5.30 -1.95 -8.06
C ILE A 95 3.94 -2.25 -8.68
N VAL A 96 3.29 -3.29 -8.18
CA VAL A 96 1.86 -3.49 -8.39
C VAL A 96 1.11 -2.85 -7.23
N HIS A 97 0.08 -2.07 -7.55
CA HIS A 97 -0.78 -1.44 -6.56
C HIS A 97 -2.18 -1.20 -7.14
N ALA A 98 -3.18 -1.09 -6.27
CA ALA A 98 -4.48 -0.59 -6.65
C ALA A 98 -4.44 0.95 -6.67
N ALA A 99 -4.36 1.53 -7.85
CA ALA A 99 -4.57 2.96 -8.09
C ALA A 99 -6.08 3.26 -8.09
N ARG A 100 -6.46 4.55 -8.17
CA ARG A 100 -7.87 4.97 -8.06
C ARG A 100 -8.77 4.46 -9.19
N ASP A 101 -8.19 4.15 -10.33
CA ASP A 101 -8.84 3.58 -11.50
C ASP A 101 -8.82 2.06 -11.46
N GLU A 102 -7.63 1.48 -11.31
CA GLU A 102 -7.42 0.04 -11.41
C GLU A 102 -6.16 -0.44 -10.67
N VAL A 103 -6.05 -1.77 -10.55
CA VAL A 103 -4.79 -2.44 -10.24
C VAL A 103 -3.88 -2.37 -11.47
N ARG A 104 -2.66 -1.86 -11.29
CA ARG A 104 -1.68 -1.71 -12.37
C ARG A 104 -0.25 -1.83 -11.86
N VAL A 105 0.68 -1.96 -12.82
CA VAL A 105 2.13 -2.04 -12.53
C VAL A 105 2.85 -0.81 -13.08
N ASP A 106 3.26 0.06 -12.17
CA ASP A 106 3.92 1.33 -12.50
C ASP A 106 5.39 1.35 -12.05
N PRO A 107 6.24 2.15 -12.71
CA PRO A 107 7.54 2.50 -12.16
C PRO A 107 7.38 3.19 -10.80
N LEU A 108 8.14 2.77 -9.80
CA LEU A 108 8.07 3.30 -8.43
C LEU A 108 8.24 4.83 -8.38
N GLY A 109 9.17 5.37 -9.19
CA GLY A 109 9.37 6.81 -9.30
C GLY A 109 8.13 7.57 -9.78
N ALA A 110 7.36 6.99 -10.71
CA ALA A 110 6.11 7.57 -11.20
C ALA A 110 5.03 7.56 -10.10
N VAL A 111 4.93 6.45 -9.35
CA VAL A 111 4.00 6.37 -8.21
C VAL A 111 4.35 7.36 -7.12
N VAL A 112 5.64 7.54 -6.80
CA VAL A 112 6.10 8.57 -5.86
C VAL A 112 5.71 9.97 -6.35
N ALA A 113 5.88 10.27 -7.63
CA ALA A 113 5.52 11.56 -8.21
C ALA A 113 4.00 11.82 -8.18
N GLU A 114 3.18 10.79 -8.43
CA GLU A 114 1.72 10.87 -8.39
C GLU A 114 1.18 11.00 -6.96
N LEU A 115 1.64 10.13 -6.05
CA LEU A 115 1.16 10.09 -4.67
C LEU A 115 1.69 11.26 -3.84
N ARG A 116 2.83 11.84 -4.21
CA ARG A 116 3.52 12.92 -3.48
C ARG A 116 3.64 12.63 -1.97
N PRO A 117 4.15 11.44 -1.58
CA PRO A 117 4.35 11.13 -0.17
C PRO A 117 5.42 12.05 0.44
N THR A 118 5.41 12.23 1.76
CA THR A 118 6.52 12.88 2.48
C THR A 118 7.60 11.87 2.90
N ARG A 119 7.22 10.59 3.00
CA ARG A 119 8.12 9.48 3.34
C ARG A 119 7.66 8.20 2.66
N VAL A 120 8.60 7.36 2.30
CA VAL A 120 8.37 5.97 1.89
C VAL A 120 9.14 5.01 2.80
N GLU A 121 8.57 3.84 3.06
CA GLU A 121 9.27 2.73 3.72
C GLU A 121 9.19 1.48 2.84
N LEU A 122 10.33 0.87 2.59
CA LEU A 122 10.44 -0.47 2.01
C LEU A 122 10.49 -1.49 3.14
N CYS A 123 9.61 -2.47 3.07
CA CYS A 123 9.46 -3.50 4.08
C CYS A 123 9.53 -4.88 3.46
N ARG A 124 10.13 -5.82 4.20
CA ARG A 124 10.18 -7.24 3.87
C ARG A 124 9.34 -8.02 4.85
N MET A 125 8.67 -9.04 4.33
CA MET A 125 7.92 -9.97 5.15
C MET A 125 8.88 -10.99 5.79
N ALA A 126 8.89 -11.06 7.12
CA ALA A 126 9.58 -12.11 7.89
C ALA A 126 8.69 -13.36 7.91
N LEU A 127 8.79 -14.16 6.86
CA LEU A 127 8.02 -15.38 6.64
C LEU A 127 8.96 -16.58 6.56
N ASP A 128 8.48 -17.74 6.99
CA ASP A 128 9.27 -18.98 6.97
C ASP A 128 9.56 -19.48 5.55
N ASP A 129 8.64 -19.21 4.60
CA ASP A 129 8.83 -19.56 3.19
C ASP A 129 9.39 -18.36 2.40
N PRO A 130 10.66 -18.43 1.92
CA PRO A 130 11.29 -17.35 1.17
C PRO A 130 10.65 -17.05 -0.19
N TRP A 131 9.80 -17.95 -0.71
CA TRP A 131 9.10 -17.78 -1.98
C TRP A 131 7.71 -17.16 -1.84
N TRP A 132 7.16 -17.08 -0.62
CA TRP A 132 5.80 -16.59 -0.41
C TRP A 132 5.61 -15.16 -0.92
N GLY A 133 6.55 -14.26 -0.63
CA GLY A 133 6.50 -12.89 -1.16
C GLY A 133 6.47 -12.84 -2.69
N ARG A 134 7.28 -13.65 -3.37
CA ARG A 134 7.32 -13.70 -4.84
C ARG A 134 5.99 -14.20 -5.41
N ARG A 135 5.40 -15.23 -4.80
CA ARG A 135 4.07 -15.73 -5.22
C ARG A 135 3.00 -14.66 -5.00
N ALA A 136 3.02 -13.94 -3.88
CA ALA A 136 2.10 -12.84 -3.62
C ALA A 136 2.24 -11.71 -4.66
N ALA A 137 3.47 -11.32 -5.01
CA ALA A 137 3.72 -10.33 -6.06
C ALA A 137 3.15 -10.80 -7.41
N LYS A 138 3.40 -12.05 -7.80
CA LYS A 138 2.86 -12.62 -9.04
C LYS A 138 1.33 -12.66 -9.04
N TRP A 139 0.72 -13.07 -7.94
CA TRP A 139 -0.74 -13.09 -7.79
C TRP A 139 -1.33 -11.70 -7.94
N ALA A 140 -0.69 -10.68 -7.36
CA ALA A 140 -1.12 -9.29 -7.46
C ALA A 140 -0.96 -8.75 -8.88
N GLU A 141 0.12 -9.10 -9.60
CA GLU A 141 0.26 -8.78 -11.03
C GLU A 141 -0.87 -9.41 -11.86
N ASP A 142 -1.31 -10.62 -11.53
CA ASP A 142 -2.44 -11.28 -12.21
C ASP A 142 -3.78 -10.59 -11.95
N GLN A 143 -3.85 -9.62 -11.03
CA GLN A 143 -5.03 -8.78 -10.79
C GLN A 143 -5.03 -7.49 -11.61
N CYS A 144 -4.02 -7.22 -12.44
CA CYS A 144 -3.98 -5.98 -13.23
C CYS A 144 -5.24 -5.82 -14.11
N GLY A 145 -5.79 -4.61 -14.14
CA GLY A 145 -7.08 -4.29 -14.77
C GLY A 145 -8.31 -4.52 -13.88
N ALA A 146 -8.16 -5.10 -12.69
CA ALA A 146 -9.23 -5.08 -11.68
C ALA A 146 -9.49 -3.64 -11.22
N ALA A 147 -10.76 -3.28 -11.01
CA ALA A 147 -11.14 -1.90 -10.67
C ALA A 147 -10.67 -1.50 -9.25
N TYR A 148 -10.77 -0.21 -8.93
CA TYR A 148 -10.63 0.23 -7.54
C TYR A 148 -11.88 -0.08 -6.71
N ASN A 149 -11.69 -0.63 -5.51
CA ASN A 149 -12.78 -0.92 -4.56
C ASN A 149 -13.16 0.36 -3.78
N ASP A 150 -14.00 1.17 -4.41
CA ASP A 150 -14.49 2.46 -3.93
C ASP A 150 -15.46 2.39 -2.73
N ILE A 151 -16.02 1.21 -2.46
CA ILE A 151 -16.93 0.94 -1.32
C ILE A 151 -16.28 0.10 -0.22
N TYR A 152 -14.96 -0.13 -0.32
CA TYR A 152 -14.17 -0.88 0.67
C TYR A 152 -14.78 -2.23 1.07
N SER A 153 -15.45 -2.90 0.12
CA SER A 153 -16.16 -4.16 0.34
C SER A 153 -15.19 -5.30 0.64
N GLU A 154 -15.46 -6.09 1.67
CA GLU A 154 -14.70 -7.30 2.01
C GLU A 154 -14.71 -8.35 0.87
N LYS A 155 -15.71 -8.29 -0.01
CA LYS A 155 -15.90 -9.24 -1.13
C LYS A 155 -15.04 -8.90 -2.36
N CYS A 156 -14.12 -7.94 -2.25
CA CYS A 156 -13.27 -7.48 -3.35
C CYS A 156 -14.09 -7.05 -4.59
N VAL A 157 -15.10 -6.21 -4.36
CA VAL A 157 -15.95 -5.63 -5.42
C VAL A 157 -16.17 -4.14 -5.22
N ASN A 158 -16.31 -3.39 -6.31
CA ASN A 158 -16.64 -1.96 -6.28
C ASN A 158 -18.17 -1.72 -6.26
N SER A 159 -18.58 -0.45 -6.26
CA SER A 159 -19.98 0.01 -6.35
C SER A 159 -20.75 -0.52 -7.56
N ARG A 160 -20.05 -0.97 -8.61
CA ARG A 160 -20.62 -1.55 -9.83
C ARG A 160 -20.65 -3.09 -9.81
N GLY A 161 -20.25 -3.72 -8.71
CA GLY A 161 -20.17 -5.17 -8.57
C GLY A 161 -19.01 -5.82 -9.35
N GLN A 162 -18.06 -5.04 -9.84
CA GLN A 162 -16.89 -5.55 -10.56
C GLN A 162 -15.81 -5.98 -9.57
N ARG A 163 -15.01 -6.99 -9.92
CA ARG A 163 -13.82 -7.38 -9.15
C ARG A 163 -12.92 -6.16 -8.96
N ALA A 164 -12.61 -5.86 -7.71
CA ALA A 164 -11.95 -4.63 -7.36
C ALA A 164 -11.15 -4.74 -6.06
N PHE A 165 -10.10 -3.94 -5.94
CA PHE A 165 -9.27 -3.89 -4.75
C PHE A 165 -8.96 -2.44 -4.38
N TYR A 166 -8.84 -2.16 -3.08
CA TYR A 166 -8.11 -0.99 -2.60
C TYR A 166 -6.70 -1.41 -2.18
N CYS A 167 -5.79 -0.46 -2.02
CA CYS A 167 -4.34 -0.70 -1.99
C CYS A 167 -3.90 -1.80 -0.99
N CYS A 168 -4.33 -1.72 0.26
CA CYS A 168 -3.97 -2.72 1.27
C CYS A 168 -4.79 -4.00 1.19
N GLN A 169 -6.01 -3.98 0.63
CA GLN A 169 -6.76 -5.21 0.36
C GLN A 169 -6.07 -6.07 -0.69
N LEU A 170 -5.52 -5.45 -1.74
CA LEU A 170 -4.73 -6.15 -2.74
C LEU A 170 -3.54 -6.89 -2.08
N ALA A 171 -2.82 -6.22 -1.18
CA ALA A 171 -1.71 -6.83 -0.46
C ALA A 171 -2.16 -7.98 0.46
N VAL A 172 -3.23 -7.78 1.24
CA VAL A 172 -3.78 -8.82 2.13
C VAL A 172 -4.19 -10.05 1.32
N GLU A 173 -4.99 -9.87 0.27
CA GLU A 173 -5.48 -10.98 -0.56
C GLU A 173 -4.34 -11.67 -1.32
N ALA A 174 -3.32 -10.94 -1.76
CA ALA A 174 -2.14 -11.53 -2.41
C ALA A 174 -1.38 -12.50 -1.50
N PHE A 175 -1.08 -12.09 -0.27
CA PHE A 175 -0.40 -12.97 0.69
C PHE A 175 -1.30 -14.11 1.16
N LYS A 176 -2.57 -13.81 1.44
CA LYS A 176 -3.57 -14.80 1.84
C LYS A 176 -3.77 -15.90 0.78
N ALA A 177 -3.90 -15.53 -0.49
CA ALA A 177 -4.12 -16.48 -1.59
C ALA A 177 -2.90 -17.37 -1.89
N THR A 178 -1.71 -16.96 -1.43
CA THR A 178 -0.44 -17.64 -1.72
C THR A 178 0.23 -18.24 -0.50
N ASN A 179 -0.51 -18.26 0.62
CA ASN A 179 -0.11 -18.89 1.87
C ASN A 179 0.16 -20.39 1.64
N PRO A 180 1.38 -20.88 1.90
CA PRO A 180 1.76 -22.27 1.64
C PRO A 180 1.23 -23.25 2.69
N THR A 181 0.91 -22.81 3.91
CA THR A 181 0.52 -23.68 5.02
C THR A 181 -0.99 -23.76 5.18
N GLU A 182 -1.68 -22.63 5.08
CA GLU A 182 -3.11 -22.55 5.28
C GLU A 182 -3.74 -21.57 4.30
N LYS A 183 -4.49 -22.12 3.34
CA LYS A 183 -5.19 -21.31 2.36
C LYS A 183 -6.17 -20.38 3.07
N ASP A 184 -6.29 -19.16 2.57
CA ASP A 184 -7.22 -18.14 3.08
C ASP A 184 -6.88 -17.57 4.46
N VAL A 185 -5.69 -17.87 5.01
CA VAL A 185 -5.16 -17.20 6.20
C VAL A 185 -4.14 -16.13 5.82
N SER A 186 -4.40 -14.90 6.27
CA SER A 186 -3.50 -13.76 6.08
C SER A 186 -2.40 -13.74 7.15
N PRO A 187 -1.13 -13.44 6.79
CA PRO A 187 -0.06 -13.26 7.78
C PRO A 187 -0.14 -11.91 8.51
N PHE A 188 -1.04 -11.01 8.10
CA PHE A 188 -1.18 -9.67 8.66
C PHE A 188 -2.15 -9.65 9.84
N LEU A 189 -2.03 -8.63 10.70
CA LEU A 189 -2.98 -8.41 11.79
C LEU A 189 -4.41 -8.20 11.23
N PRO A 190 -5.43 -8.83 11.83
CA PRO A 190 -6.81 -8.59 11.46
C PRO A 190 -7.21 -7.14 11.75
N HIS A 191 -8.08 -6.59 10.92
CA HIS A 191 -8.55 -5.22 11.05
C HIS A 191 -10.05 -5.11 10.76
N ALA A 192 -10.75 -4.37 11.63
CA ALA A 192 -12.09 -3.88 11.37
C ALA A 192 -11.99 -2.45 10.83
N LEU A 193 -12.63 -2.18 9.69
CA LEU A 193 -12.62 -0.89 9.04
C LEU A 193 -13.10 0.20 9.99
N ASN A 194 -12.38 1.33 9.99
CA ASN A 194 -12.75 2.51 10.74
C ASN A 194 -12.87 3.71 9.80
N PHE A 195 -14.01 4.40 9.87
CA PHE A 195 -14.34 5.62 9.16
C PHE A 195 -14.63 6.76 10.15
N ALA A 196 -14.53 6.49 11.45
CA ALA A 196 -14.75 7.46 12.52
C ALA A 196 -13.45 8.16 12.94
N GLY A 197 -13.58 9.46 13.26
CA GLY A 197 -12.53 10.24 13.88
C GLY A 197 -12.35 9.92 15.37
N ASN A 198 -11.49 10.70 16.04
CA ASN A 198 -11.20 10.50 17.47
C ASN A 198 -12.39 10.77 18.40
N ASP A 199 -13.41 11.49 17.92
CA ASP A 199 -14.68 11.75 18.61
C ASP A 199 -15.70 10.60 18.44
N GLY A 200 -15.34 9.55 17.71
CA GLY A 200 -16.21 8.42 17.41
C GLY A 200 -17.26 8.70 16.32
N GLN A 201 -17.27 9.91 15.73
CA GLN A 201 -18.18 10.26 14.64
C GLN A 201 -17.56 9.92 13.29
N ILE A 202 -18.38 9.42 12.36
CA ILE A 202 -17.95 9.18 10.98
C ILE A 202 -17.50 10.50 10.36
N LEU A 203 -16.31 10.51 9.76
CA LEU A 203 -15.77 11.73 9.16
C LEU A 203 -16.68 12.21 8.02
N PRO A 204 -16.91 13.55 7.87
CA PRO A 204 -17.78 14.09 6.83
C PRO A 204 -17.43 13.64 5.41
N PHE A 205 -16.12 13.51 5.13
CA PHE A 205 -15.63 12.98 3.86
C PHE A 205 -16.26 11.63 3.51
N TRP A 206 -16.28 10.69 4.44
CA TRP A 206 -16.82 9.34 4.19
C TRP A 206 -18.34 9.36 4.01
N MET A 207 -19.04 10.21 4.75
CA MET A 207 -20.49 10.39 4.57
C MET A 207 -20.81 10.92 3.17
N GLU A 208 -20.08 11.93 2.70
CA GLU A 208 -20.26 12.47 1.34
C GLU A 208 -19.89 11.46 0.26
N HIS A 209 -18.79 10.73 0.45
CA HIS A 209 -18.32 9.69 -0.45
C HIS A 209 -19.37 8.59 -0.65
N TYR A 210 -19.89 8.02 0.43
CA TYR A 210 -20.89 6.95 0.35
C TYR A 210 -22.27 7.45 -0.10
N LYS A 211 -22.64 8.70 0.22
CA LYS A 211 -23.87 9.30 -0.32
C LYS A 211 -23.84 9.40 -1.84
N LYS A 212 -22.67 9.65 -2.45
CA LYS A 212 -22.51 9.70 -3.92
C LYS A 212 -22.54 8.31 -4.54
N LEU A 213 -21.85 7.33 -3.95
CA LEU A 213 -21.68 6.00 -4.55
C LEU A 213 -22.85 5.06 -4.30
N CYS A 214 -23.42 5.11 -3.10
CA CYS A 214 -24.46 4.20 -2.63
C CYS A 214 -25.66 5.00 -2.10
N PRO A 215 -26.39 5.74 -2.95
CA PRO A 215 -27.47 6.63 -2.49
C PRO A 215 -28.57 5.90 -1.70
N HIS A 216 -28.74 4.60 -1.91
CA HIS A 216 -29.71 3.75 -1.19
C HIS A 216 -29.18 3.20 0.16
N ASN A 217 -27.86 3.23 0.38
CA ASN A 217 -27.23 2.85 1.64
C ASN A 217 -25.96 3.70 1.85
N PRO A 218 -26.10 4.98 2.26
CA PRO A 218 -25.01 5.95 2.30
C PRO A 218 -24.07 5.78 3.50
N MET A 219 -24.14 4.63 4.18
CA MET A 219 -23.34 4.38 5.38
C MET A 219 -22.06 3.61 5.03
N PRO A 220 -20.86 4.11 5.38
CA PRO A 220 -19.64 3.32 5.23
C PRO A 220 -19.69 2.04 6.08
N PRO A 221 -18.96 0.98 5.69
CA PRO A 221 -18.94 -0.31 6.38
C PRO A 221 -18.11 -0.26 7.69
N GLN A 222 -18.46 0.64 8.60
CA GLN A 222 -17.84 0.80 9.92
C GLN A 222 -17.87 -0.51 10.70
N GLY A 223 -16.71 -0.91 11.24
CA GLY A 223 -16.56 -2.11 12.06
C GLY A 223 -16.59 -3.44 11.28
N ARG A 224 -16.77 -3.42 9.95
CA ARG A 224 -16.71 -4.63 9.12
C ARG A 224 -15.26 -5.08 8.90
N PRO A 225 -15.02 -6.37 8.59
CA PRO A 225 -13.69 -6.83 8.21
C PRO A 225 -13.11 -6.03 7.04
N GLY A 226 -11.81 -5.75 7.11
CA GLY A 226 -11.10 -5.09 6.03
C GLY A 226 -9.62 -4.93 6.36
N SER A 227 -8.98 -3.93 5.74
CA SER A 227 -7.56 -3.68 5.91
C SER A 227 -7.27 -2.18 5.86
N HIS A 228 -6.16 -1.77 6.46
CA HIS A 228 -5.71 -0.39 6.47
C HIS A 228 -4.18 -0.35 6.36
N PRO A 229 -3.58 0.57 5.58
CA PRO A 229 -2.13 0.57 5.36
C PRO A 229 -1.34 0.63 6.67
N SER A 230 -1.77 1.47 7.62
CA SER A 230 -1.11 1.59 8.93
C SER A 230 -1.19 0.31 9.79
N LYS A 231 -2.24 -0.49 9.64
CA LYS A 231 -2.42 -1.75 10.39
C LYS A 231 -1.64 -2.88 9.74
N LEU A 232 -1.64 -2.91 8.41
CA LEU A 232 -0.77 -3.79 7.63
C LEU A 232 0.70 -3.58 8.04
N ARG A 233 1.15 -2.32 8.00
CA ARG A 233 2.51 -1.92 8.39
C ARG A 233 2.87 -2.29 9.83
N ALA A 234 1.91 -2.23 10.75
CA ALA A 234 2.09 -2.57 12.16
C ALA A 234 2.17 -4.09 12.42
N SER A 235 1.95 -4.93 11.41
CA SER A 235 2.00 -6.38 11.59
C SER A 235 3.41 -6.84 11.97
N PRO A 236 3.58 -7.76 12.94
CA PRO A 236 4.90 -8.18 13.42
C PRO A 236 5.80 -8.79 12.34
N CYS A 237 5.18 -9.39 11.31
CA CYS A 237 5.87 -9.96 10.17
C CYS A 237 6.38 -8.91 9.16
N VAL A 238 6.09 -7.62 9.31
CA VAL A 238 6.51 -6.55 8.38
C VAL A 238 7.74 -5.83 8.92
N LEU A 239 8.91 -6.13 8.38
CA LEU A 239 10.19 -5.56 8.81
C LEU A 239 10.67 -4.45 7.86
N VAL A 240 11.08 -3.30 8.38
CA VAL A 240 11.66 -2.24 7.56
C VAL A 240 13.06 -2.63 7.10
N ILE A 241 13.30 -2.54 5.81
CA ILE A 241 14.63 -2.74 5.21
C ILE A 241 15.17 -1.46 4.57
N GLY A 242 14.32 -0.44 4.37
CA GLY A 242 14.74 0.87 3.90
C GLY A 242 13.69 1.93 4.18
N SER A 243 14.12 3.18 4.40
CA SER A 243 13.23 4.32 4.56
C SER A 243 13.83 5.55 3.89
N ARG A 244 12.98 6.41 3.32
CA ARG A 244 13.42 7.68 2.76
C ARG A 244 12.37 8.76 2.96
N LYS A 245 12.82 9.92 3.44
CA LYS A 245 12.07 11.17 3.37
C LYS A 245 12.14 11.73 1.95
N ILE A 246 11.00 12.14 1.41
CA ILE A 246 10.90 12.78 0.11
C ILE A 246 10.91 14.29 0.37
N GLU A 247 12.03 14.91 0.06
CA GLU A 247 12.15 16.37 0.13
C GLU A 247 11.20 17.00 -0.88
N LYS A 248 10.37 17.94 -0.41
CA LYS A 248 9.66 18.84 -1.31
C LYS A 248 10.75 19.70 -1.95
N LYS A 249 11.15 19.43 -3.19
CA LYS A 249 11.90 20.43 -3.95
C LYS A 249 11.02 21.68 -3.96
N GLU A 250 11.48 22.75 -3.32
CA GLU A 250 10.81 24.04 -3.39
C GLU A 250 10.69 24.41 -4.87
N GLU A 251 9.46 24.45 -5.36
CA GLU A 251 9.10 24.94 -6.69
C GLU A 251 9.22 26.49 -6.71
N LYS A 252 10.40 27.01 -6.32
CA LYS A 252 10.70 28.43 -6.15
C LYS A 252 11.67 29.00 -7.18
N LYS A 253 12.01 28.26 -8.25
CA LYS A 253 12.82 28.78 -9.36
C LYS A 253 12.14 28.54 -10.70
N ARG A 254 11.05 29.25 -10.96
CA ARG A 254 10.54 29.52 -12.33
C ARG A 254 9.52 30.66 -12.43
N ILE A 255 9.63 31.68 -11.58
CA ILE A 255 8.96 33.00 -11.76
C ILE A 255 9.97 34.14 -11.59
N LEU A 256 11.15 33.97 -12.18
CA LEU A 256 12.12 35.05 -12.36
C LEU A 256 13.02 34.59 -13.52
N LEU A 257 12.55 34.90 -14.73
CA LEU A 257 13.30 35.31 -15.91
C LEU A 257 12.29 35.68 -16.99
#